data_AF-A0A959FWH3-F1
#
_entry.id   AF-A0A959FWH3-F1
#
_cell.length_a   1.000
_cell.length_b   1.000
_cell.length_c   1.000
_cell.angle_alpha   90.00
_cell.angle_beta   90.00
_cell.angle_gamma   90.00
#
_symmetry.space_group_name_H-M   'P 1'
#
loop_
_entity.id
_entity.type
_entity.pdbx_description
1 polymer ?
#
loop_
_entity_poly.entity_id
_entity_poly.type
_entity_poly.pdbx_seq_one_letter_code
_entity_poly.pdbx_strand_id
1 'polypeptide(L)'
;FNRANPDNALEYPCERYNKAEEMLQAITQESDLNVDYFRSILESVHQEGIFSTTLYSNIFDLKNRILYLYHWHQYEEVVVINVDEALAEGKKLARISDLFSADTVRSASREYIGFIFLLCFSTIAGTVLTIAMIRYIKRGKWRRTVGKKG
;
A
#
# COMPACT_ATOMS: atom_id res chain seq x y z
N PHE A 1 -0.89 -12.26 2.92
CA PHE A 1 -0.89 -13.53 3.67
C PHE A 1 -1.62 -13.32 4.99
N ASN A 2 -2.59 -14.17 5.33
CA ASN A 2 -3.27 -14.14 6.63
C ASN A 2 -2.97 -15.47 7.34
N ARG A 3 -2.06 -15.46 8.33
CA ARG A 3 -1.75 -16.69 9.08
C ARG A 3 -2.93 -17.21 9.90
N ALA A 4 -3.87 -16.33 10.27
CA ALA A 4 -5.07 -16.71 11.02
C ALA A 4 -6.16 -17.32 10.13
N ASN A 5 -6.11 -17.08 8.81
CA ASN A 5 -6.98 -17.72 7.84
C ASN A 5 -6.22 -17.94 6.51
N PRO A 6 -5.53 -19.10 6.36
CA PRO A 6 -4.78 -19.43 5.16
C PRO A 6 -5.64 -19.49 3.90
N ASP A 7 -6.93 -19.83 4.02
CA ASP A 7 -7.86 -19.93 2.88
C ASP A 7 -8.17 -18.55 2.27
N ASN A 8 -7.91 -17.46 3.00
CA ASN A 8 -8.01 -16.10 2.49
C ASN A 8 -6.75 -15.66 1.69
N ALA A 9 -5.72 -16.50 1.59
CA ALA A 9 -4.61 -16.24 0.70
C ALA A 9 -4.95 -16.76 -0.70
N LEU A 10 -5.10 -15.85 -1.66
CA LEU A 10 -5.14 -16.22 -3.09
C LEU A 10 -3.85 -16.95 -3.50
N GLU A 11 -2.73 -16.65 -2.85
CA GLU A 11 -1.42 -17.25 -3.09
C GLU A 11 -0.58 -17.20 -1.80
N TYR A 12 -0.15 -18.35 -1.29
CA TYR A 12 0.75 -18.48 -0.15
C TYR A 12 1.75 -19.64 -0.39
N PRO A 13 3.05 -19.45 -0.12
CA PRO A 13 3.68 -18.20 0.31
C PRO A 13 3.72 -17.16 -0.83
N CYS A 14 3.46 -15.89 -0.51
CA CYS A 14 3.58 -14.79 -1.47
C CYS A 14 4.97 -14.13 -1.36
N GLU A 15 5.38 -13.33 -2.36
CA GLU A 15 6.69 -12.65 -2.37
C GLU A 15 6.99 -11.89 -1.07
N ARG A 16 6.02 -11.18 -0.50
CA ARG A 16 6.18 -10.46 0.78
C ARG A 16 6.49 -11.39 1.96
N TYR A 17 5.95 -12.61 1.95
CA TYR A 17 6.25 -13.61 2.98
C TYR A 17 7.69 -14.11 2.81
N ASN A 18 8.06 -14.51 1.59
CA ASN A 18 9.40 -15.01 1.29
C ASN A 18 10.46 -13.95 1.61
N LYS A 19 10.20 -12.68 1.26
CA LYS A 19 11.13 -11.58 1.54
C LYS A 19 11.28 -11.30 3.03
N ALA A 20 10.18 -11.28 3.78
CA ALA A 20 10.24 -11.15 5.24
C ALA A 20 11.02 -12.31 5.87
N GLU A 21 10.76 -13.55 5.44
CA GLU A 21 11.45 -14.74 5.95
C GLU A 21 12.96 -14.70 5.65
N GLU A 22 13.35 -14.36 4.42
CA GLU A 22 14.74 -14.19 4.00
C GLU A 22 15.48 -13.18 4.89
N MET A 23 14.89 -12.01 5.13
CA MET A 23 15.51 -10.97 5.97
C MET A 23 15.52 -11.34 7.45
N LEU A 24 14.46 -11.97 7.96
CA LEU A 24 14.43 -12.43 9.35
C LEU A 24 15.48 -13.53 9.61
N GLN A 25 15.73 -14.42 8.65
CA GLN A 25 16.76 -15.46 8.75
C GLN A 25 18.19 -14.90 8.74
N ALA A 26 18.40 -13.70 8.22
CA ALA A 26 19.70 -13.02 8.25
C ALA A 26 20.07 -12.50 9.65
N ILE A 27 19.12 -12.48 10.59
CA ILE A 27 19.36 -12.16 12.00
C ILE A 27 19.96 -13.39 12.67
N THR A 28 21.27 -13.35 12.94
CA THR A 28 22.01 -14.51 13.47
C THR A 28 22.50 -14.31 14.90
N GLN A 29 22.51 -13.06 15.37
CA GLN A 29 22.97 -12.66 16.69
C GLN A 29 22.09 -11.53 17.24
N GLU A 30 22.11 -11.33 18.56
CA GLU A 30 21.26 -10.35 19.23
C GLU A 30 21.55 -8.90 18.79
N SER A 31 22.77 -8.57 18.37
CA SER A 31 23.10 -7.23 17.85
C SER A 31 22.40 -6.90 16.53
N ASP A 32 21.96 -7.91 15.78
CA ASP A 32 21.19 -7.73 14.54
C ASP A 32 19.72 -7.38 14.85
N LEU A 33 19.26 -7.63 16.08
CA LEU A 33 17.91 -7.29 16.57
C LEU A 33 17.83 -5.80 16.92
N ASN A 34 17.86 -4.94 15.92
CA ASN A 34 17.70 -3.49 16.10
C ASN A 34 16.53 -2.94 15.28
N VAL A 35 15.97 -1.82 15.75
CA VAL A 35 14.76 -1.19 15.19
C VAL A 35 14.95 -0.82 13.72
N ASP A 36 16.14 -0.36 13.32
CA ASP A 36 16.44 0.00 11.95
C ASP A 36 16.36 -1.20 10.99
N TYR A 37 16.83 -2.37 11.42
CA TYR A 37 16.72 -3.56 10.60
C TYR A 37 15.26 -3.98 10.43
N PHE A 38 14.48 -3.97 11.51
CA PHE A 38 13.04 -4.25 11.43
C PHE A 38 12.30 -3.21 10.57
N ARG A 39 12.71 -1.94 10.60
CA ARG A 39 12.19 -0.91 9.69
C ARG A 39 12.48 -1.26 8.24
N SER A 40 13.70 -1.71 7.91
CA SER A 40 14.05 -2.14 6.55
C SER A 40 13.25 -3.36 6.09
N ILE A 41 12.91 -4.29 6.99
CA ILE A 41 12.02 -5.41 6.68
C ILE A 41 10.65 -4.88 6.29
N LEU A 42 10.04 -4.01 7.11
CA LEU A 42 8.74 -3.40 6.83
C LEU A 42 8.74 -2.63 5.50
N GLU A 43 9.80 -1.85 5.25
CA GLU A 43 10.02 -1.14 3.99
C GLU A 43 10.14 -2.11 2.80
N SER A 44 10.76 -3.28 2.96
CA SER A 44 10.85 -4.24 1.84
C SER A 44 9.56 -5.00 1.54
N VAL A 45 8.63 -5.08 2.50
CA VAL A 45 7.42 -5.92 2.41
C VAL A 45 6.11 -5.13 2.48
N HIS A 46 6.17 -3.80 2.41
CA HIS A 46 4.99 -2.98 2.33
C HIS A 46 4.22 -3.26 1.03
N GLN A 47 2.97 -2.82 1.00
CA GLN A 47 2.12 -2.97 -0.18
C GLN A 47 1.71 -1.59 -0.67
N GLU A 48 1.83 -1.39 -1.97
CA GLU A 48 1.36 -0.20 -2.68
C GLU A 48 0.24 -0.59 -3.65
N GLY A 49 -0.78 0.26 -3.77
CA GLY A 49 -1.80 0.09 -4.79
C GLY A 49 -3.19 0.56 -4.38
N ILE A 50 -4.06 0.67 -5.39
CA ILE A 50 -5.43 1.19 -5.23
C ILE A 50 -6.29 0.30 -4.33
N PHE A 51 -6.16 -1.03 -4.49
CA PHE A 51 -7.02 -2.01 -3.82
C PHE A 51 -6.43 -2.52 -2.50
N SER A 52 -5.12 -2.36 -2.31
CA SER A 52 -4.43 -2.82 -1.13
C SER A 52 -3.15 -2.02 -0.97
N THR A 53 -3.02 -1.38 0.20
CA THR A 53 -1.87 -0.55 0.55
C THR A 53 -1.63 -0.61 2.05
N THR A 54 -0.37 -0.56 2.47
CA THR A 54 0.00 -0.49 3.88
C THR A 54 -0.40 0.87 4.46
N LEU A 55 -1.36 0.89 5.37
CA LEU A 55 -1.88 2.12 5.96
C LEU A 55 -1.03 2.65 7.12
N TYR A 56 -0.35 1.75 7.83
CA TYR A 56 0.60 2.04 8.90
C TYR A 56 1.42 0.77 9.17
N SER A 57 2.59 0.96 9.79
CA SER A 57 3.42 -0.14 10.30
C SER A 57 3.87 0.15 11.73
N ASN A 58 4.20 -0.88 12.51
CA ASN A 58 4.72 -0.71 13.85
C ASN A 58 5.85 -1.70 14.19
N ILE A 59 6.71 -1.30 15.12
CA ILE A 59 7.73 -2.14 15.75
C ILE A 59 7.58 -1.99 17.27
N PHE A 60 7.55 -3.11 17.98
CA PHE A 60 7.49 -3.13 19.44
C PHE A 60 8.83 -3.57 20.02
N ASP A 61 9.50 -2.66 20.74
CA ASP A 61 10.60 -3.00 21.62
C ASP A 61 10.04 -3.28 23.02
N LEU A 62 9.85 -4.57 23.30
CA LEU A 62 9.27 -5.03 24.57
C LEU A 62 10.22 -4.86 25.75
N LYS A 63 11.54 -4.85 25.54
CA LYS A 63 12.52 -4.67 26.63
C LYS A 63 12.50 -3.24 27.13
N ASN A 64 12.45 -2.28 26.21
CA ASN A 64 12.44 -0.86 26.54
C ASN A 64 11.02 -0.27 26.65
N ARG A 65 9.98 -1.05 26.33
CA ARG A 65 8.57 -0.65 26.34
C ARG A 65 8.31 0.54 25.40
N ILE A 66 8.85 0.44 24.20
CA ILE A 66 8.74 1.47 23.15
C ILE A 66 7.98 0.91 21.95
N LEU A 67 7.02 1.68 21.45
CA LEU A 67 6.35 1.46 20.18
C LEU A 67 6.87 2.48 19.17
N TYR A 68 7.38 1.99 18.05
CA TYR A 68 7.73 2.79 16.87
C TYR A 68 6.59 2.67 15.87
N LEU A 69 5.98 3.79 15.50
CA LEU A 69 4.83 3.84 14.59
C LEU A 69 5.22 4.60 13.32
N TYR A 70 4.87 4.04 12.17
CA TYR A 70 5.07 4.62 10.85
C TYR A 70 3.71 4.80 10.17
N HIS A 71 3.53 5.93 9.50
CA HIS A 71 2.31 6.24 8.76
C HIS A 71 2.44 5.79 7.31
N TRP A 72 1.41 5.14 6.78
CA TRP A 72 1.43 4.59 5.42
C TRP A 72 2.62 3.63 5.22
N HIS A 73 3.17 3.56 4.01
CA HIS A 73 4.50 2.98 3.73
C HIS A 73 5.60 4.05 3.68
N GLN A 74 5.56 5.03 4.58
CA GLN A 74 6.59 6.06 4.70
C GLN A 74 7.44 5.80 5.95
N TYR A 75 8.72 5.50 5.75
CA TYR A 75 9.62 5.01 6.81
C TYR A 75 10.68 6.05 7.23
N GLU A 76 10.52 7.31 6.81
CA GLU A 76 11.40 8.43 7.14
C GLU A 76 10.98 9.16 8.42
N GLU A 77 9.68 9.24 8.70
CA GLU A 77 9.15 9.82 9.93
C GLU A 77 8.63 8.71 10.86
N VAL A 78 9.08 8.73 12.12
CA VAL A 78 8.67 7.76 13.14
C VAL A 78 8.09 8.49 14.33
N VAL A 79 6.95 8.00 14.81
CA VAL A 79 6.38 8.39 16.09
C VAL A 79 6.83 7.37 17.12
N VAL A 80 7.60 7.82 18.11
CA VAL A 80 8.11 6.99 19.21
C VAL A 80 7.20 7.18 20.41
N ILE A 81 6.60 6.08 20.88
CA ILE A 81 5.65 6.08 21.99
C ILE A 81 6.25 5.28 23.13
N ASN A 82 6.46 5.93 24.27
CA ASN A 82 6.73 5.24 25.52
C ASN A 82 5.40 4.66 26.05
N VAL A 83 5.36 3.34 26.23
CA VAL A 83 4.12 2.65 26.62
C VAL A 83 3.69 3.00 28.04
N ASP A 84 4.63 3.19 28.97
CA ASP A 84 4.30 3.56 30.36
C ASP A 84 3.66 4.95 30.41
N GLU A 85 4.22 5.92 29.68
CA GLU A 85 3.68 7.28 29.58
C GLU A 85 2.30 7.28 28.94
N ALA A 86 2.13 6.56 27.83
CA ALA A 86 0.84 6.45 27.14
C ALA A 86 -0.25 5.81 28.01
N LEU A 87 0.10 4.82 28.84
CA LEU A 87 -0.84 4.21 29.79
C LEU A 87 -1.17 5.13 30.98
N ALA A 88 -0.21 5.95 31.43
CA ALA A 88 -0.41 6.92 32.50
C ALA A 88 -1.34 8.08 32.10
N GLU A 89 -1.33 8.49 30.82
CA GLU A 89 -2.29 9.46 30.26
C GLU A 89 -3.75 8.94 30.26
N GLY A 90 -3.94 7.63 30.43
CA GLY A 90 -5.24 6.99 30.37
C GLY A 90 -5.75 6.82 28.93
N LYS A 91 -7.07 6.66 28.77
CA LYS A 91 -7.66 6.36 27.47
C LYS A 91 -7.68 7.59 26.57
N LYS A 92 -6.90 7.57 25.49
CA LYS A 92 -6.85 8.60 24.45
C LYS A 92 -7.39 8.05 23.12
N LEU A 93 -8.23 8.83 22.45
CA LEU A 93 -8.67 8.56 21.09
C LEU A 93 -8.00 9.58 20.17
N ALA A 94 -7.12 9.10 19.29
CA ALA A 94 -6.48 9.91 18.25
C ALA A 94 -6.47 9.12 16.94
N ARG A 95 -6.53 9.82 15.80
CA ARG A 95 -6.26 9.16 14.52
C ARG A 95 -4.75 9.01 14.39
N ILE A 96 -4.30 7.92 13.76
CA ILE A 96 -2.87 7.72 13.50
C ILE A 96 -2.30 8.92 12.74
N SER A 97 -3.01 9.45 11.74
CA SER A 97 -2.61 10.63 10.97
C SER A 97 -2.35 11.88 11.81
N ASP A 98 -3.02 12.01 12.96
CA ASP A 98 -2.88 13.19 13.83
C ASP A 98 -1.54 13.20 14.57
N LEU A 99 -0.79 12.08 14.52
CA LEU A 99 0.50 11.91 15.18
C LEU A 99 1.69 12.31 14.29
N PHE A 100 1.46 12.55 12.99
CA PHE A 100 2.52 12.78 12.00
C PHE A 100 2.47 14.20 11.45
N SER A 101 3.60 14.61 10.85
CA SER A 101 3.70 15.90 10.16
C SER A 101 2.67 16.05 9.04
N ALA A 102 2.26 17.29 8.79
CA ALA A 102 1.34 17.62 7.71
C ALA A 102 1.90 17.22 6.33
N ASP A 103 3.22 17.19 6.16
CA ASP A 103 3.88 16.80 4.92
C ASP A 103 3.80 15.29 4.70
N THR A 104 4.02 14.47 5.73
CA THR A 104 3.83 13.02 5.68
C THR A 104 2.39 12.68 5.32
N VAL A 105 1.41 13.25 6.04
CA VAL A 105 -0.02 13.02 5.77
C VAL A 105 -0.42 13.44 4.35
N ARG A 106 0.11 14.58 3.87
CA ARG A 106 -0.15 15.08 2.51
C ARG A 106 0.48 14.21 1.45
N SER A 107 1.68 13.68 1.68
CA SER A 107 2.35 12.78 0.73
C SER A 107 1.57 11.49 0.53
N ALA A 108 1.15 10.83 1.61
CA ALA A 108 0.27 9.66 1.55
C ALA A 108 -1.03 9.96 0.80
N SER A 109 -1.68 11.08 1.12
CA SER A 109 -2.93 11.50 0.45
C SER A 109 -2.75 11.73 -1.05
N ARG A 110 -1.64 12.37 -1.44
CA ARG A 110 -1.30 12.64 -2.85
C ARG A 110 -1.08 11.35 -3.63
N GLU A 111 -0.39 10.39 -3.04
CA GLU A 111 -0.13 9.08 -3.66
C GLU A 111 -1.44 8.31 -3.86
N TYR A 112 -2.28 8.22 -2.82
CA TYR A 112 -3.60 7.60 -2.91
C TYR A 112 -4.50 8.25 -3.97
N ILE A 113 -4.52 9.57 -4.03
CA ILE A 113 -5.26 10.32 -5.06
C ILE A 113 -4.68 10.06 -6.46
N GLY A 114 -3.36 9.98 -6.60
CA GLY A 114 -2.69 9.64 -7.86
C GLY A 114 -3.13 8.27 -8.40
N PHE A 115 -3.19 7.28 -7.51
CA PHE A 115 -3.74 5.95 -7.79
C PHE A 115 -5.19 5.99 -8.30
N ILE A 116 -6.06 6.79 -7.67
CA ILE A 116 -7.45 6.96 -8.12
C ILE A 116 -7.51 7.63 -9.50
N PHE A 117 -6.74 8.70 -9.72
CA PHE A 117 -6.72 9.40 -11.00
C PHE A 117 -6.28 8.50 -12.15
N LEU A 118 -5.24 7.68 -11.94
CA LEU A 118 -4.77 6.72 -12.94
C LEU A 118 -5.88 5.72 -13.33
N LEU A 119 -6.63 5.22 -12.33
CA LEU A 119 -7.75 4.32 -12.56
C LEU A 119 -8.87 4.99 -13.38
N CYS A 120 -9.29 6.19 -12.97
CA CYS A 120 -10.33 6.93 -13.69
C CYS A 120 -9.90 7.29 -15.12
N PHE A 121 -8.64 7.70 -15.32
CA PHE A 121 -8.13 8.01 -16.66
C PHE A 121 -8.14 6.79 -17.58
N SER A 122 -7.69 5.62 -17.08
CA SER A 122 -7.65 4.39 -17.87
C SER A 122 -9.04 3.93 -18.32
N THR A 123 -10.05 4.04 -17.46
CA THR A 123 -11.44 3.68 -17.79
C THR A 123 -12.04 4.64 -18.81
N ILE A 124 -11.81 5.95 -18.66
CA ILE A 124 -12.27 6.95 -19.65
C ILE A 124 -11.59 6.70 -21.00
N ALA A 125 -10.27 6.52 -21.05
CA ALA A 125 -9.54 6.28 -22.29
C ALA A 125 -10.03 5.00 -23.00
N GLY A 126 -10.26 3.90 -22.25
CA GLY A 126 -10.80 2.66 -22.79
C GLY A 126 -12.21 2.81 -23.39
N THR A 127 -13.10 3.55 -22.71
CA THR A 127 -14.45 3.80 -23.24
C THR A 127 -14.44 4.67 -24.51
N VAL A 128 -13.55 5.66 -24.60
CA VAL A 128 -13.40 6.48 -25.81
C VAL A 128 -12.90 5.64 -26.99
N LEU A 129 -11.89 4.79 -26.79
CA LEU A 129 -11.35 3.91 -27.82
C LEU A 129 -12.37 2.91 -28.34
N THR A 130 -13.15 2.28 -27.45
CA THR A 130 -14.21 1.33 -27.85
C THR A 130 -15.31 2.03 -28.66
N ILE A 131 -15.74 3.23 -28.24
CA ILE A 131 -16.70 4.05 -29.00
C ILE A 131 -16.16 4.41 -30.39
N ALA A 132 -14.88 4.82 -30.48
CA ALA A 132 -14.23 5.15 -31.75
C ALA A 132 -14.15 3.93 -32.68
N MET A 133 -13.81 2.76 -32.15
CA MET A 133 -13.76 1.49 -32.90
C MET A 133 -15.14 1.10 -33.44
N ILE A 134 -16.20 1.22 -32.62
CA ILE A 134 -17.58 0.97 -33.07
C ILE A 134 -17.97 1.93 -34.20
N ARG A 135 -17.62 3.22 -34.07
CA ARG A 135 -17.86 4.23 -35.12
C ARG A 135 -17.09 3.90 -36.41
N TYR A 136 -15.84 3.48 -36.31
CA TYR A 136 -15.02 3.06 -37.46
C TYR A 136 -15.62 1.85 -38.18
N ILE A 137 -16.00 0.80 -37.44
CA ILE A 137 -16.63 -0.41 -38.00
C ILE A 137 -17.98 -0.08 -38.66
N LYS A 138 -18.83 0.74 -38.01
CA LYS A 138 -20.12 1.17 -38.60
C LYS A 138 -19.91 1.96 -39.90
N ARG A 139 -18.95 2.90 -39.94
CA ARG A 139 -18.59 3.63 -41.17
C ARG A 139 -18.08 2.69 -42.27
N GLY A 140 -17.22 1.73 -41.93
CA GLY A 140 -16.68 0.76 -42.88
C GLY A 140 -17.74 -0.22 -43.43
N LYS A 141 -18.72 -0.62 -42.62
CA LYS A 141 -19.88 -1.39 -43.09
C LYS A 141 -20.76 -0.56 -44.02
N TRP A 142 -21.12 0.66 -43.63
CA TRP A 142 -21.94 1.56 -44.45
C TRP A 142 -21.34 1.82 -45.83
N ARG A 143 -20.03 2.11 -45.91
CA ARG A 143 -19.32 2.28 -47.19
C ARG A 143 -19.41 1.04 -48.10
N ARG A 144 -19.30 -0.17 -47.53
CA ARG A 144 -19.44 -1.43 -48.29
C ARG A 144 -20.87 -1.69 -48.76
N THR A 145 -21.89 -1.28 -48.00
CA THR A 145 -23.30 -1.45 -48.39
C THR A 145 -23.72 -0.49 -49.49
N VAL A 146 -23.23 0.76 -49.46
CA VAL A 146 -23.53 1.77 -50.48
C VAL A 146 -22.73 1.51 -51.77
N GLY A 147 -21.46 1.10 -51.66
CA GLY A 147 -20.63 0.77 -52.83
C GLY A 147 -21.06 -0.48 -53.61
N LYS A 148 -21.98 -1.31 -53.07
CA LYS A 148 -22.58 -2.46 -53.78
C LYS A 148 -23.89 -2.14 -54.52
N LYS A 149 -24.41 -0.91 -54.40
CA LYS A 149 -25.66 -0.47 -55.04
C LYS A 149 -25.44 0.48 -56.23
N GLY A 150 -24.21 0.57 -56.75
CA GLY A 150 -23.85 1.37 -57.91
C GLY A 150 -23.40 0.49 -59.07
#